data_AF-A0AAW5S5B0-F1
#
_entry.id   AF-A0AAW5S5B0-F1
#
_cell.length_a   1.000
_cell.length_b   1.000
_cell.length_c   1.000
_cell.angle_alpha   90.00
_cell.angle_beta   90.00
_cell.angle_gamma   90.00
#
_symmetry.space_group_name_H-M   'P 1'
#
loop_
_entity.id
_entity.type
_entity.pdbx_description
1 polymer ?
#
loop_
_entity_poly.entity_id
_entity_poly.type
_entity_poly.pdbx_seq_one_letter_code
_entity_poly.pdbx_strand_id
1 'polypeptide(L)'
;MVAEYIVNDPGGGRRALEDHILAALTQPLPSPARSHCLVARLRVPEVWTTNYDPLIEKAMASAGFEPALAVDEATIQQIASNNPRTVIKMHGSIGGNPPGWVVPPVITRTDYERYEADHQRMWTVLRASYLSRVMLFLGFSFTDPNVEILLRLARTLGTAAEDRHIAVIKHPGVDAGDDARLHELRMADLENSGVRVCEITKFDENTEILTQLLRRTRPERLFVSGSSARPDTTAEEDEQILDEWCLAMARELDGETTWEIASLGGPAGWLITRDVARLRRINGRYDPAKLTFHFREKAGEPPAQLQERVGTVNFTDMSRETLVVSLLAESRALLAIRGGERTAEEIDWAAKRDVGVVPLACSGGAAQAYWAAHRDNPPELGGLPTDPGLWERLNNPDAAVAAEAAHQLLAQAMYQR
;
A
#
# COMPACT_ATOMS: atom_id res chain seq x y z
N MET A 1 9.97 32.53 15.99
CA MET A 1 10.51 32.02 14.70
C MET A 1 11.36 33.09 14.05
N VAL A 2 12.50 32.72 13.45
CA VAL A 2 13.42 33.64 12.76
C VAL A 2 12.77 34.28 11.52
N ALA A 3 11.88 33.56 10.84
CA ALA A 3 11.17 34.04 9.65
C ALA A 3 10.45 35.39 9.87
N GLU A 4 9.81 35.59 11.02
CA GLU A 4 9.14 36.86 11.37
C GLU A 4 10.12 38.04 11.35
N TYR A 5 11.34 37.85 11.86
CA TYR A 5 12.34 38.90 11.87
C TYR A 5 12.90 39.18 10.48
N ILE A 6 13.06 38.16 9.64
CA ILE A 6 13.49 38.32 8.23
C ILE A 6 12.44 39.09 7.42
N VAL A 7 11.14 38.84 7.67
CA VAL A 7 10.05 39.54 6.98
C VAL A 7 9.96 41.01 7.40
N ASN A 8 10.25 41.32 8.66
CA ASN A 8 10.22 42.68 9.19
C ASN A 8 11.54 43.46 8.98
N ASP A 9 12.60 42.81 8.49
CA ASP A 9 13.88 43.46 8.22
C ASP A 9 13.82 44.31 6.93
N PRO A 10 14.26 45.59 6.95
CA PRO A 10 14.21 46.47 5.77
C PRO A 10 15.06 46.00 4.58
N GLY A 11 16.11 45.21 4.80
CA GLY A 11 16.93 44.58 3.75
C GLY A 11 16.45 43.18 3.35
N GLY A 12 15.51 42.62 4.12
CA GLY A 12 14.81 41.38 3.87
C GLY A 12 13.42 41.62 3.27
N GLY A 13 12.45 40.80 3.69
CA GLY A 13 11.07 40.89 3.25
C GLY A 13 10.48 39.54 2.84
N ARG A 14 9.14 39.44 2.94
CA ARG A 14 8.39 38.20 2.68
C ARG A 14 8.73 37.58 1.33
N ARG A 15 8.73 38.37 0.26
CA ARG A 15 9.04 37.89 -1.08
C ARG A 15 10.46 37.30 -1.19
N ALA A 16 11.46 37.97 -0.63
CA ALA A 16 12.84 37.47 -0.67
C ALA A 16 12.98 36.15 0.09
N LEU A 17 12.28 36.00 1.21
CA LEU A 17 12.23 34.74 1.97
C LEU A 17 11.50 33.64 1.19
N GLU A 18 10.36 33.96 0.57
CA GLU A 18 9.59 33.03 -0.28
C GLU A 18 10.39 32.55 -1.48
N ASP A 19 11.11 33.46 -2.16
CA ASP A 19 11.97 33.15 -3.30
C ASP A 19 13.16 32.27 -2.85
N HIS A 20 13.74 32.55 -1.68
CA HIS A 20 14.82 31.75 -1.10
C HIS A 20 14.36 30.33 -0.78
N ILE A 21 13.20 30.17 -0.12
CA ILE A 21 12.62 28.86 0.21
C ILE A 21 12.29 28.09 -1.07
N LEU A 22 11.67 28.75 -2.06
CA LEU A 22 11.35 28.13 -3.33
C LEU A 22 12.60 27.61 -4.04
N ALA A 23 13.66 28.43 -4.09
CA ALA A 23 14.94 28.02 -4.68
C ALA A 23 15.54 26.81 -3.93
N ALA A 24 15.56 26.84 -2.60
CA ALA A 24 16.10 25.76 -1.77
C ALA A 24 15.34 24.44 -1.94
N LEU A 25 14.03 24.48 -2.17
CA LEU A 25 13.18 23.29 -2.34
C LEU A 25 13.14 22.75 -3.78
N THR A 26 13.55 23.55 -4.76
CA THR A 26 13.39 23.20 -6.19
C THR A 26 14.71 23.07 -6.94
N GLN A 27 15.85 23.32 -6.29
CA GLN A 27 17.18 23.24 -6.92
C GLN A 27 18.17 22.37 -6.10
N PRO A 28 18.43 21.12 -6.52
CA PRO A 28 17.82 20.41 -7.65
C PRO A 28 16.35 20.04 -7.38
N LEU A 29 15.60 19.81 -8.46
CA LEU A 29 14.21 19.36 -8.36
C LEU A 29 14.15 17.99 -7.66
N PRO A 30 13.44 17.87 -6.53
CA PRO A 30 13.38 16.61 -5.81
C PRO A 30 12.54 15.57 -6.56
N SER A 31 12.91 14.31 -6.41
CA SER A 31 12.14 13.15 -6.87
C SER A 31 11.48 12.44 -5.69
N PRO A 32 10.32 11.78 -5.91
CA PRO A 32 9.65 11.07 -4.82
C PRO A 32 10.51 9.97 -4.22
N ALA A 33 10.77 10.05 -2.91
CA ALA A 33 11.37 8.98 -2.14
C ALA A 33 10.45 7.75 -2.00
N ARG A 34 11.02 6.60 -1.59
CA ARG A 34 10.29 5.33 -1.39
C ARG A 34 9.07 5.47 -0.48
N SER A 35 9.15 6.28 0.58
CA SER A 35 8.02 6.56 1.48
C SER A 35 6.82 7.18 0.75
N HIS A 36 7.03 8.13 -0.17
CA HIS A 36 5.97 8.72 -0.99
C HIS A 36 5.30 7.65 -1.86
N CYS A 37 6.09 6.76 -2.48
CA CYS A 37 5.57 5.64 -3.28
C CYS A 37 4.75 4.65 -2.44
N LEU A 38 5.14 4.39 -1.19
CA LEU A 38 4.39 3.54 -0.27
C LEU A 38 3.07 4.19 0.17
N VAL A 39 3.08 5.48 0.53
CA VAL A 39 1.86 6.24 0.85
C VAL A 39 0.90 6.26 -0.34
N ALA A 40 1.41 6.46 -1.55
CA ALA A 40 0.62 6.38 -2.78
C ALA A 40 -0.09 5.01 -2.93
N ARG A 41 0.53 3.93 -2.46
CA ARG A 41 0.00 2.56 -2.53
C ARG A 41 -0.92 2.16 -1.37
N LEU A 42 -0.83 2.80 -0.21
CA LEU A 42 -1.69 2.50 0.95
C LEU A 42 -3.18 2.79 0.72
N ARG A 43 -3.52 3.49 -0.36
CA ARG A 43 -4.91 3.82 -0.77
C ARG A 43 -5.72 4.54 0.32
N VAL A 44 -5.04 5.30 1.17
CA VAL A 44 -5.72 6.19 2.11
C VAL A 44 -6.57 7.22 1.35
N PRO A 45 -7.76 7.55 1.85
CA PRO A 45 -8.68 8.49 1.18
C PRO A 45 -8.18 9.93 1.26
N GLU A 46 -7.50 10.29 2.35
CA GLU A 46 -6.99 11.65 2.59
C GLU A 46 -5.53 11.59 3.04
N VAL A 47 -4.70 12.43 2.44
CA VAL A 47 -3.33 12.70 2.86
C VAL A 47 -3.25 14.17 3.22
N TRP A 48 -3.07 14.46 4.50
CA TRP A 48 -2.84 15.81 5.01
C TRP A 48 -1.34 16.07 5.09
N THR A 49 -0.89 17.24 4.64
CA THR A 49 0.52 17.61 4.72
C THR A 49 0.71 19.11 4.94
N THR A 50 1.78 19.46 5.63
CA THR A 50 2.29 20.82 5.77
C THR A 50 3.45 21.11 4.79
N ASN A 51 3.86 20.11 4.00
CA ASN A 51 4.88 20.27 2.98
C ASN A 51 4.35 21.04 1.76
N TYR A 52 5.23 21.81 1.14
CA TYR A 52 4.89 22.63 -0.03
C TYR A 52 5.09 21.89 -1.36
N ASP A 53 6.05 20.98 -1.43
CA ASP A 53 6.46 20.27 -2.64
C ASP A 53 5.37 19.31 -3.17
N PRO A 54 5.40 18.95 -4.47
CA PRO A 54 4.40 18.06 -5.08
C PRO A 54 4.81 16.57 -5.07
N LEU A 55 5.64 16.12 -4.13
CA LEU A 55 6.23 14.76 -4.19
C LEU A 55 5.19 13.65 -3.94
N ILE A 56 4.21 13.89 -3.07
CA ILE A 56 3.14 12.92 -2.79
C ILE A 56 2.26 12.76 -4.04
N GLU A 57 1.88 13.86 -4.67
CA GLU A 57 1.04 13.89 -5.86
C GLU A 57 1.73 13.22 -7.03
N LYS A 58 3.02 13.52 -7.25
CA LYS A 58 3.84 12.86 -8.27
C LYS A 58 3.93 11.35 -8.03
N ALA A 59 4.09 10.91 -6.78
CA ALA A 59 4.12 9.49 -6.44
C ALA A 59 2.77 8.81 -6.69
N MET A 60 1.66 9.49 -6.39
CA MET A 60 0.30 8.99 -6.67
C MET A 60 0.04 8.88 -8.18
N ALA A 61 0.35 9.91 -8.95
CA ALA A 61 0.22 9.91 -10.41
C ALA A 61 1.05 8.79 -11.04
N SER A 62 2.30 8.62 -10.58
CA SER A 62 3.18 7.52 -11.02
C SER A 62 2.65 6.14 -10.65
N ALA A 63 1.81 6.04 -9.61
CA ALA A 63 1.11 4.81 -9.23
C ALA A 63 -0.23 4.62 -9.97
N GLY A 64 -0.56 5.49 -10.94
CA GLY A 64 -1.78 5.45 -11.75
C GLY A 64 -2.99 6.12 -11.09
N PHE A 65 -2.79 6.96 -10.07
CA PHE A 65 -3.85 7.68 -9.38
C PHE A 65 -3.62 9.18 -9.45
N GLU A 66 -4.49 9.91 -10.13
CA GLU A 66 -4.50 11.38 -10.08
C GLU A 66 -5.27 11.84 -8.83
N PRO A 67 -4.60 12.34 -7.77
CA PRO A 67 -5.29 12.81 -6.58
C PRO A 67 -6.03 14.12 -6.86
N ALA A 68 -7.15 14.33 -6.17
CA ALA A 68 -7.64 15.69 -6.01
C ALA A 68 -6.70 16.45 -5.06
N LEU A 69 -6.44 17.72 -5.37
CA LEU A 69 -5.51 18.55 -4.62
C LEU A 69 -6.27 19.73 -4.00
N ALA A 70 -6.30 19.79 -2.66
CA ALA A 70 -6.79 20.94 -1.91
C ALA A 70 -5.61 21.73 -1.34
N VAL A 71 -5.51 22.99 -1.73
CA VAL A 71 -4.42 23.90 -1.33
C VAL A 71 -4.93 25.20 -0.74
N ASP A 72 -6.24 25.44 -0.80
CA ASP A 72 -6.91 26.65 -0.32
C ASP A 72 -8.39 26.39 0.03
N GLU A 73 -9.08 27.44 0.48
CA GLU A 73 -10.50 27.41 0.88
C GLU A 73 -11.47 27.08 -0.27
N ALA A 74 -11.10 27.39 -1.51
CA ALA A 74 -11.94 27.15 -2.69
C ALA A 74 -11.84 25.68 -3.15
N THR A 75 -10.63 25.16 -3.23
CA THR A 75 -10.34 23.78 -3.66
C THR A 75 -10.84 22.76 -2.62
N ILE A 76 -10.69 23.03 -1.32
CA ILE A 76 -11.21 22.13 -0.27
C ILE A 76 -12.74 22.02 -0.30
N GLN A 77 -13.45 23.09 -0.66
CA GLN A 77 -14.91 23.07 -0.81
C GLN A 77 -15.34 22.15 -1.95
N GLN A 78 -14.61 22.14 -3.06
CA GLN A 78 -14.94 21.32 -4.23
C GLN A 78 -14.75 19.82 -3.94
N ILE A 79 -13.69 19.47 -3.21
CA ILE A 79 -13.32 18.08 -2.96
C ILE A 79 -14.32 17.35 -2.08
N ALA A 80 -14.93 18.04 -1.12
CA ALA A 80 -15.96 17.48 -0.24
C ALA A 80 -17.17 16.86 -0.98
N SER A 81 -17.35 17.18 -2.27
CA SER A 81 -18.50 16.74 -3.06
C SER A 81 -18.26 15.46 -3.89
N ASN A 82 -17.01 15.09 -4.18
CA ASN A 82 -16.69 14.04 -5.16
C ASN A 82 -15.95 12.81 -4.60
N ASN A 83 -15.52 12.86 -3.33
CA ASN A 83 -14.86 11.75 -2.61
C ASN A 83 -13.68 11.03 -3.32
N PRO A 84 -12.83 11.69 -4.17
CA PRO A 84 -11.62 11.04 -4.69
C PRO A 84 -10.54 10.97 -3.61
N ARG A 85 -9.51 10.15 -3.82
CA ARG A 85 -8.28 10.22 -3.01
C ARG A 85 -7.72 11.64 -3.09
N THR A 86 -7.52 12.26 -1.92
CA THR A 86 -7.22 13.69 -1.83
C THR A 86 -5.89 13.93 -1.13
N VAL A 87 -5.10 14.85 -1.66
CA VAL A 87 -3.96 15.46 -0.97
C VAL A 87 -4.37 16.87 -0.54
N ILE A 88 -4.28 17.15 0.76
CA ILE A 88 -4.66 18.43 1.38
C ILE A 88 -3.40 19.07 1.93
N LYS A 89 -3.02 20.22 1.37
CA LYS A 89 -1.85 20.98 1.78
C LYS A 89 -2.25 22.17 2.61
N MET A 90 -1.78 22.18 3.85
CA MET A 90 -2.17 23.19 4.81
C MET A 90 -1.41 24.50 4.63
N HIS A 91 -0.11 24.43 4.36
CA HIS A 91 0.77 25.59 4.50
C HIS A 91 1.16 26.24 3.18
N GLY A 92 0.45 25.94 2.09
CA GLY A 92 0.76 26.44 0.76
C GLY A 92 1.22 25.32 -0.17
N SER A 93 1.51 25.68 -1.42
CA SER A 93 1.79 24.68 -2.45
C SER A 93 2.70 25.23 -3.54
N ILE A 94 3.66 24.41 -3.95
CA ILE A 94 4.54 24.64 -5.10
C ILE A 94 4.02 23.78 -6.28
N GLY A 95 3.96 24.38 -7.46
CA GLY A 95 3.53 23.71 -8.68
C GLY A 95 4.01 24.43 -9.95
N GLY A 96 3.56 23.93 -11.11
CA GLY A 96 3.91 24.50 -12.41
C GLY A 96 5.25 24.04 -12.98
N ASN A 97 5.50 24.44 -14.23
CA ASN A 97 6.78 24.25 -14.92
C ASN A 97 7.11 25.54 -15.71
N PRO A 98 8.05 26.39 -15.23
CA PRO A 98 8.93 26.19 -14.09
C PRO A 98 8.20 26.19 -12.72
N PRO A 99 8.79 25.60 -11.66
CA PRO A 99 8.19 25.56 -10.32
C PRO A 99 8.02 26.96 -9.71
N GLY A 100 6.85 27.20 -9.13
CA GLY A 100 6.53 28.43 -8.40
C GLY A 100 5.47 28.22 -7.31
N TRP A 101 5.30 29.21 -6.45
CA TRP A 101 4.23 29.21 -5.46
C TRP A 101 2.86 29.32 -6.16
N VAL A 102 2.03 28.29 -5.99
CA VAL A 102 0.61 28.29 -6.39
C VAL A 102 -0.24 28.92 -5.29
N VAL A 103 0.09 28.59 -4.04
CA VAL A 103 -0.46 29.22 -2.83
C VAL A 103 0.72 29.68 -1.97
N PRO A 104 0.73 30.94 -1.50
CA PRO A 104 1.81 31.46 -0.67
C PRO A 104 2.05 30.61 0.58
N PRO A 105 3.30 30.52 1.06
CA PRO A 105 3.61 29.70 2.21
C PRO A 105 3.19 30.32 3.54
N VAL A 106 2.77 29.46 4.48
CA VAL A 106 2.63 29.73 5.91
C VAL A 106 3.98 29.47 6.57
N ILE A 107 4.69 30.54 6.96
CA ILE A 107 6.08 30.46 7.43
C ILE A 107 6.41 31.42 8.58
N THR A 108 5.66 32.51 8.75
CA THR A 108 5.87 33.48 9.83
C THR A 108 5.03 33.14 11.04
N ARG A 109 5.43 33.62 12.23
CA ARG A 109 4.64 33.42 13.46
C ARG A 109 3.24 33.99 13.29
N THR A 110 3.13 35.15 12.66
CA THR A 110 1.84 35.76 12.34
C THR A 110 0.97 34.87 11.46
N ASP A 111 1.54 34.19 10.45
CA ASP A 111 0.77 33.26 9.61
C ASP A 111 0.21 32.08 10.44
N TYR A 112 1.02 31.47 11.31
CA TYR A 112 0.57 30.36 12.18
C TYR A 112 -0.50 30.80 13.18
N GLU A 113 -0.35 31.97 13.80
CA GLU A 113 -1.30 32.51 14.78
C GLU A 113 -2.67 32.80 14.14
N ARG A 114 -2.69 33.26 12.88
CA ARG A 114 -3.91 33.59 12.15
C ARG A 114 -4.47 32.43 11.33
N TYR A 115 -3.75 31.32 11.23
CA TYR A 115 -4.07 30.24 10.31
C TYR A 115 -5.52 29.76 10.41
N GLU A 116 -6.00 29.50 11.63
CA GLU A 116 -7.38 29.05 11.89
C GLU A 116 -8.44 30.10 11.47
N ALA A 117 -8.13 31.39 11.63
CA ALA A 117 -9.02 32.48 11.25
C ALA A 117 -9.05 32.69 9.73
N ASP A 118 -7.92 32.52 9.05
CA ASP A 118 -7.75 32.74 7.62
C ASP A 118 -8.15 31.50 6.78
N HIS A 119 -8.09 30.29 7.34
CA HIS A 119 -8.35 29.01 6.66
C HIS A 119 -9.46 28.19 7.35
N GLN A 120 -10.62 28.82 7.54
CA GLN A 120 -11.71 28.28 8.36
C GLN A 120 -12.29 26.96 7.83
N ARG A 121 -12.46 26.81 6.51
CA ARG A 121 -13.00 25.58 5.92
C ARG A 121 -11.98 24.47 6.02
N MET A 122 -10.71 24.74 5.72
CA MET A 122 -9.65 23.75 5.83
C MET A 122 -9.54 23.23 7.27
N TRP A 123 -9.57 24.15 8.25
CA TRP A 123 -9.58 23.79 9.66
C TRP A 123 -10.82 22.96 10.06
N THR A 124 -12.00 23.35 9.56
CA THR A 124 -13.24 22.62 9.82
C THR A 124 -13.18 21.19 9.27
N VAL A 125 -12.67 21.03 8.04
CA VAL A 125 -12.50 19.71 7.41
C VAL A 125 -11.45 18.88 8.16
N LEU A 126 -10.35 19.50 8.62
CA LEU A 126 -9.34 18.81 9.42
C LEU A 126 -9.94 18.27 10.74
N ARG A 127 -10.73 19.09 11.44
CA ARG A 127 -11.44 18.67 12.67
C ARG A 127 -12.42 17.54 12.39
N ALA A 128 -13.18 17.62 11.28
CA ALA A 128 -14.09 16.56 10.88
C ALA A 128 -13.34 15.26 10.55
N SER A 129 -12.22 15.33 9.82
CA SER A 129 -11.37 14.18 9.51
C SER A 129 -10.76 13.57 10.77
N TYR A 130 -10.31 14.39 11.72
CA TYR A 130 -9.78 13.94 13.01
C TYR A 130 -10.87 13.21 13.83
N LEU A 131 -12.08 13.75 13.89
CA LEU A 131 -13.20 13.13 14.61
C LEU A 131 -13.80 11.90 13.91
N SER A 132 -13.65 11.77 12.60
CA SER A 132 -14.32 10.70 11.82
C SER A 132 -13.37 9.60 11.37
N ARG A 133 -12.04 9.79 11.39
CA ARG A 133 -11.06 8.82 10.88
C ARG A 133 -9.87 8.62 11.83
N VAL A 134 -9.22 7.47 11.69
CA VAL A 134 -7.90 7.24 12.30
C VAL A 134 -6.86 7.99 11.47
N MET A 135 -5.97 8.73 12.13
CA MET A 135 -4.87 9.45 11.49
C MET A 135 -3.54 8.81 11.89
N LEU A 136 -2.65 8.66 10.91
CA LEU A 136 -1.26 8.29 11.10
C LEU A 136 -0.39 9.51 10.81
N PHE A 137 0.26 10.04 11.85
CA PHE A 137 1.15 11.18 11.77
C PHE A 137 2.58 10.69 11.54
N LEU A 138 3.18 11.10 10.41
CA LEU A 138 4.55 10.74 10.01
C LEU A 138 5.36 12.01 9.72
N GLY A 139 6.65 11.99 10.05
CA GLY A 139 7.57 13.09 9.75
C GLY A 139 7.50 14.27 10.72
N PHE A 140 6.91 14.08 11.90
CA PHE A 140 6.82 15.12 12.93
C PHE A 140 8.03 15.09 13.88
N SER A 141 8.43 16.28 14.32
CA SER A 141 9.29 16.50 15.48
C SER A 141 8.53 17.37 16.48
N PHE A 142 8.69 17.15 17.78
CA PHE A 142 8.11 18.01 18.82
C PHE A 142 8.58 19.47 18.76
N THR A 143 9.62 19.77 17.97
CA THR A 143 10.09 21.13 17.72
C THR A 143 9.36 21.82 16.58
N ASP A 144 8.53 21.11 15.82
CA ASP A 144 7.78 21.64 14.69
C ASP A 144 6.54 22.41 15.19
N PRO A 145 6.33 23.68 14.81
CA PRO A 145 5.08 24.41 15.05
C PRO A 145 3.83 23.62 14.65
N ASN A 146 3.94 22.72 13.66
CA ASN A 146 2.84 21.88 13.19
C ASN A 146 2.38 20.85 14.21
N VAL A 147 3.22 20.43 15.16
CA VAL A 147 2.79 19.55 16.26
C VAL A 147 1.78 20.24 17.17
N GLU A 148 1.82 21.58 17.26
CA GLU A 148 0.79 22.31 18.01
C GLU A 148 -0.61 22.14 17.41
N ILE A 149 -0.72 21.93 16.09
CA ILE A 149 -2.00 21.59 15.44
C ILE A 149 -2.53 20.27 15.99
N LEU A 150 -1.68 19.24 16.04
CA LEU A 150 -2.03 17.93 16.59
C LEU A 150 -2.46 18.02 18.06
N LEU A 151 -1.64 18.68 18.89
CA LEU A 151 -1.93 18.88 20.32
C LEU A 151 -3.22 19.67 20.53
N ARG A 152 -3.46 20.70 19.71
CA ARG A 152 -4.68 21.51 19.77
C ARG A 152 -5.90 20.67 19.39
N LEU A 153 -5.84 19.91 18.30
CA LEU A 153 -6.94 19.02 17.89
C LEU A 153 -7.27 18.02 19.00
N ALA A 154 -6.26 17.34 19.52
CA ALA A 154 -6.42 16.30 20.54
C ALA A 154 -7.02 16.86 21.84
N ARG A 155 -6.50 18.00 22.34
CA ARG A 155 -7.01 18.66 23.55
C ARG A 155 -8.40 19.26 23.39
N THR A 156 -8.68 19.90 22.25
CA THR A 156 -9.94 20.63 22.04
C THR A 156 -11.10 19.70 21.75
N LEU A 157 -10.83 18.55 21.12
CA LEU A 157 -11.87 17.62 20.66
C LEU A 157 -12.12 16.47 21.64
N GLY A 158 -11.30 16.33 22.69
CA GLY A 158 -11.59 15.43 23.80
C GLY A 158 -11.70 13.96 23.38
N THR A 159 -10.91 13.51 22.39
CA THR A 159 -10.92 12.14 21.88
C THR A 159 -10.29 11.12 22.84
N ALA A 160 -10.01 11.50 24.09
CA ALA A 160 -9.31 10.72 25.12
C ALA A 160 -10.02 9.42 25.57
N ALA A 161 -11.09 9.00 24.89
CA ALA A 161 -11.81 7.78 25.22
C ALA A 161 -11.23 6.53 24.54
N GLU A 162 -10.55 6.66 23.40
CA GLU A 162 -9.96 5.52 22.69
C GLU A 162 -8.69 6.00 21.97
N ASP A 163 -7.54 5.34 22.18
CA ASP A 163 -6.24 5.60 21.54
C ASP A 163 -6.31 5.45 20.00
N ARG A 164 -6.98 6.41 19.36
CA ARG A 164 -7.44 6.26 17.99
C ARG A 164 -6.37 6.64 16.99
N HIS A 165 -5.64 7.71 17.27
CA HIS A 165 -4.63 8.25 16.37
C HIS A 165 -3.25 7.69 16.70
N ILE A 166 -2.37 7.64 15.70
CA ILE A 166 -1.02 7.12 15.85
C ILE A 166 -0.04 8.17 15.36
N ALA A 167 0.99 8.48 16.15
CA ALA A 167 2.09 9.35 15.75
C ALA A 167 3.42 8.61 15.80
N VAL A 168 4.18 8.66 14.70
CA VAL A 168 5.54 8.11 14.66
C VAL A 168 6.54 9.23 14.89
N ILE A 169 7.25 9.18 16.02
CA ILE A 169 8.15 10.26 16.47
C ILE A 169 9.55 9.70 16.67
N LYS A 170 10.56 10.46 16.21
CA LYS A 170 11.96 10.10 16.40
C LYS A 170 12.41 10.42 17.82
N HIS A 171 13.01 9.45 18.52
CA HIS A 171 13.65 9.67 19.81
C HIS A 171 14.88 10.58 19.65
N PRO A 172 15.11 11.58 20.54
CA PRO A 172 16.24 12.53 20.44
C PRO A 172 17.63 11.91 20.68
N GLY A 173 17.73 10.60 20.88
CA GLY A 173 18.94 9.89 21.31
C GLY A 173 19.16 9.84 22.83
N VAL A 174 20.06 8.97 23.29
CA VAL A 174 20.31 8.70 24.72
C VAL A 174 21.16 9.79 25.39
N ASP A 175 21.97 10.52 24.60
CA ASP A 175 22.87 11.58 25.10
C ASP A 175 22.20 12.97 25.19
N ALA A 176 20.87 13.04 25.08
CA ALA A 176 20.13 14.29 24.93
C ALA A 176 19.87 15.07 26.24
N GLY A 177 20.26 14.55 27.40
CA GLY A 177 20.14 15.26 28.69
C GLY A 177 18.70 15.76 28.96
N ASP A 178 18.54 17.06 29.23
CA ASP A 178 17.24 17.70 29.49
C ASP A 178 16.24 17.56 28.32
N ASP A 179 16.73 17.42 27.08
CA ASP A 179 15.86 17.23 25.90
C ASP A 179 15.17 15.85 25.92
N ALA A 180 15.78 14.84 26.53
CA ALA A 180 15.14 13.53 26.71
C ALA A 180 13.95 13.63 27.68
N ARG A 181 14.12 14.35 28.80
CA ARG A 181 13.04 14.55 29.77
C ARG A 181 11.90 15.37 29.19
N LEU A 182 12.21 16.42 28.42
CA LEU A 182 11.20 17.21 27.72
C LEU A 182 10.45 16.37 26.68
N HIS A 183 11.16 15.50 25.94
CA HIS A 183 10.56 14.58 24.98
C HIS A 183 9.57 13.62 25.65
N GLU A 184 9.97 12.96 26.75
CA GLU A 184 9.07 12.09 27.55
C GLU A 184 7.80 12.82 28.00
N LEU A 185 7.93 14.05 28.51
CA LEU A 185 6.79 14.84 28.96
C LEU A 185 5.84 15.18 27.81
N ARG A 186 6.37 15.47 26.62
CA ARG A 186 5.56 15.75 25.43
C ARG A 186 4.90 14.50 24.86
N MET A 187 5.55 13.34 24.96
CA MET A 187 4.94 12.05 24.63
C MET A 187 3.75 11.78 25.53
N ALA A 188 3.94 11.89 26.85
CA ALA A 188 2.87 11.67 27.81
C ALA A 188 1.69 12.63 27.58
N ASP A 189 1.95 13.89 27.22
CA ASP A 189 0.90 14.85 26.87
C ASP A 189 0.12 14.44 25.60
N LEU A 190 0.80 13.94 24.56
CA LEU A 190 0.15 13.41 23.35
C LEU A 190 -0.68 12.16 23.67
N GLU A 191 -0.15 11.22 24.42
CA GLU A 191 -0.84 9.99 24.79
C GLU A 191 -2.08 10.28 25.65
N ASN A 192 -1.95 11.17 26.64
CA ASN A 192 -3.08 11.64 27.45
C ASN A 192 -4.15 12.37 26.62
N SER A 193 -3.81 12.83 25.42
CA SER A 193 -4.74 13.47 24.49
C SER A 193 -5.40 12.49 23.49
N GLY A 194 -5.11 11.18 23.59
CA GLY A 194 -5.69 10.13 22.74
C GLY A 194 -4.89 9.84 21.46
N VAL A 195 -3.60 10.22 21.43
CA VAL A 195 -2.68 9.91 20.32
C VAL A 195 -1.63 8.93 20.81
N ARG A 196 -1.67 7.69 20.30
CA ARG A 196 -0.64 6.69 20.58
C ARG A 196 0.67 7.08 19.91
N VAL A 197 1.75 7.10 20.67
CA VAL A 197 3.08 7.41 20.13
C VAL A 197 3.84 6.11 19.84
N CYS A 198 4.40 6.02 18.65
CA CYS A 198 5.32 4.97 18.22
C CYS A 198 6.69 5.61 18.03
N GLU A 199 7.66 5.22 18.85
CA GLU A 199 9.00 5.79 18.76
C GLU A 199 9.85 5.05 17.73
N ILE A 200 10.62 5.83 16.96
CA ILE A 200 11.65 5.34 16.03
C ILE A 200 13.00 5.92 16.42
N THR A 201 14.08 5.22 16.09
CA THR A 201 15.45 5.70 16.29
C THR A 201 15.96 6.44 15.06
N LYS A 202 15.53 6.02 13.86
CA LYS A 202 15.93 6.56 12.56
C LYS A 202 14.71 6.75 11.66
N PHE A 203 14.71 7.82 10.87
CA PHE A 203 13.61 8.11 9.94
C PHE A 203 13.42 7.04 8.85
N ASP A 204 14.45 6.26 8.53
CA ASP A 204 14.36 5.16 7.56
C ASP A 204 13.37 4.07 8.01
N GLU A 205 13.13 3.93 9.32
CA GLU A 205 12.14 3.01 9.90
C GLU A 205 10.71 3.32 9.45
N ASN A 206 10.41 4.57 9.07
CA ASN A 206 9.11 4.92 8.48
C ASN A 206 8.81 4.11 7.23
N THR A 207 9.84 3.81 6.42
CA THR A 207 9.67 3.00 5.21
C THR A 207 9.26 1.58 5.56
N GLU A 208 9.83 1.02 6.63
CA GLU A 208 9.49 -0.34 7.09
C GLU A 208 8.06 -0.37 7.66
N ILE A 209 7.70 0.60 8.50
CA ILE A 209 6.33 0.74 9.04
C ILE A 209 5.32 0.83 7.88
N LEU A 210 5.59 1.69 6.89
CA LEU A 210 4.72 1.85 5.72
C LEU A 210 4.63 0.58 4.87
N THR A 211 5.73 -0.15 4.69
CA THR A 211 5.73 -1.45 3.99
C THR A 211 4.85 -2.46 4.74
N GLN A 212 5.00 -2.57 6.05
CA GLN A 212 4.20 -3.50 6.87
C GLN A 212 2.71 -3.13 6.86
N LEU A 213 2.39 -1.84 6.95
CA LEU A 213 1.02 -1.35 6.79
C LEU A 213 0.48 -1.74 5.41
N LEU A 214 1.24 -1.48 4.35
CA LEU A 214 0.81 -1.77 2.98
C LEU A 214 0.49 -3.26 2.81
N ARG A 215 1.36 -4.14 3.31
CA ARG A 215 1.14 -5.59 3.19
C ARG A 215 -0.13 -6.01 3.96
N ARG A 216 -0.41 -5.43 5.13
CA ARG A 216 -1.55 -5.78 5.98
C ARG A 216 -2.89 -5.17 5.53
N THR A 217 -2.86 -4.01 4.87
CA THR A 217 -4.08 -3.34 4.40
C THR A 217 -4.55 -3.83 3.02
N ARG A 218 -3.76 -4.65 2.32
CA ARG A 218 -4.23 -5.32 1.10
C ARG A 218 -5.39 -6.25 1.42
N PRO A 219 -6.35 -6.41 0.49
CA PRO A 219 -7.39 -7.42 0.65
C PRO A 219 -6.77 -8.81 0.70
N GLU A 220 -7.48 -9.77 1.30
CA GLU A 220 -7.11 -11.18 1.38
C GLU A 220 -7.22 -11.86 0.01
N ARG A 221 -6.45 -11.38 -0.97
CA ARG A 221 -6.44 -11.89 -2.33
C ARG A 221 -5.22 -12.74 -2.60
N LEU A 222 -5.50 -13.95 -3.10
CA LEU A 222 -4.54 -14.89 -3.65
C LEU A 222 -4.55 -14.78 -5.17
N PHE A 223 -3.45 -14.33 -5.75
CA PHE A 223 -3.27 -14.36 -7.20
C PHE A 223 -2.72 -15.73 -7.61
N VAL A 224 -3.42 -16.44 -8.49
CA VAL A 224 -2.98 -17.75 -9.00
C VAL A 224 -2.40 -17.59 -10.40
N SER A 225 -1.14 -18.01 -10.55
CA SER A 225 -0.44 -18.06 -11.82
C SER A 225 0.07 -19.46 -12.14
N GLY A 226 -0.06 -19.88 -13.40
CA GLY A 226 0.51 -21.15 -13.84
C GLY A 226 0.02 -21.62 -15.20
N SER A 227 0.87 -22.40 -15.86
CA SER A 227 0.59 -23.07 -17.14
C SER A 227 1.46 -24.34 -17.28
N SER A 228 1.19 -25.18 -18.28
CA SER A 228 2.02 -26.37 -18.57
C SER A 228 3.47 -26.06 -18.98
N ALA A 229 3.80 -24.78 -19.25
CA ALA A 229 5.06 -24.34 -19.83
C ALA A 229 5.38 -24.93 -21.22
N ARG A 230 4.42 -25.61 -21.86
CA ARG A 230 4.56 -26.15 -23.21
C ARG A 230 3.88 -25.23 -24.22
N PRO A 231 4.52 -24.93 -25.36
CA PRO A 231 3.86 -24.20 -26.44
C PRO A 231 2.70 -25.03 -27.00
N ASP A 232 1.66 -24.34 -27.49
CA ASP A 232 0.55 -24.90 -28.28
C ASP A 232 -0.21 -26.07 -27.62
N THR A 233 -0.29 -26.08 -26.29
CA THR A 233 -1.10 -27.05 -25.54
C THR A 233 -2.59 -26.73 -25.62
N THR A 234 -3.40 -27.78 -25.72
CA THR A 234 -4.84 -27.71 -25.55
C THR A 234 -5.22 -27.63 -24.07
N ALA A 235 -6.44 -27.17 -23.77
CA ALA A 235 -6.94 -27.12 -22.39
C ALA A 235 -6.95 -28.49 -21.70
N GLU A 236 -7.20 -29.56 -22.45
CA GLU A 236 -7.21 -30.95 -21.94
C GLU A 236 -5.79 -31.43 -21.61
N GLU A 237 -4.79 -31.10 -22.43
CA GLU A 237 -3.39 -31.41 -22.15
C GLU A 237 -2.85 -30.60 -20.96
N ASP A 238 -3.20 -29.32 -20.88
CA ASP A 238 -2.88 -28.48 -19.73
C ASP A 238 -3.48 -29.07 -18.44
N GLU A 239 -4.74 -29.51 -18.47
CA GLU A 239 -5.38 -30.18 -17.35
C GLU A 239 -4.67 -31.47 -16.99
N GLN A 240 -4.40 -32.38 -17.93
CA GLN A 240 -3.65 -33.61 -17.66
C GLN A 240 -2.28 -33.36 -17.01
N ILE A 241 -1.62 -32.26 -17.38
CA ILE A 241 -0.31 -31.89 -16.83
C ILE A 241 -0.44 -31.30 -15.42
N LEU A 242 -1.46 -30.49 -15.16
CA LEU A 242 -1.53 -29.65 -13.96
C LEU A 242 -2.49 -30.18 -12.88
N ASP A 243 -3.41 -31.08 -13.24
CA ASP A 243 -4.53 -31.52 -12.41
C ASP A 243 -4.10 -32.02 -11.05
N GLU A 244 -3.06 -32.86 -11.00
CA GLU A 244 -2.53 -33.41 -9.74
C GLU A 244 -2.22 -32.30 -8.71
N TRP A 245 -1.48 -31.28 -9.13
CA TRP A 245 -1.06 -30.18 -8.27
C TRP A 245 -2.19 -29.18 -8.00
N CYS A 246 -3.01 -28.87 -9.03
CA CYS A 246 -4.12 -27.94 -8.88
C CYS A 246 -5.20 -28.50 -7.95
N LEU A 247 -5.51 -29.79 -8.06
CA LEU A 247 -6.49 -30.47 -7.21
C LEU A 247 -5.99 -30.59 -5.77
N ALA A 248 -4.69 -30.90 -5.57
CA ALA A 248 -4.09 -30.91 -4.24
C ALA A 248 -4.21 -29.53 -3.57
N MET A 249 -3.86 -28.45 -4.28
CA MET A 249 -4.03 -27.09 -3.76
C MET A 249 -5.51 -26.72 -3.54
N ALA A 250 -6.41 -27.12 -4.43
CA ALA A 250 -7.84 -26.81 -4.29
C ALA A 250 -8.44 -27.42 -3.02
N ARG A 251 -7.97 -28.60 -2.60
CA ARG A 251 -8.40 -29.23 -1.33
C ARG A 251 -7.99 -28.43 -0.12
N GLU A 252 -6.75 -27.91 -0.10
CA GLU A 252 -6.28 -27.05 0.98
C GLU A 252 -7.02 -25.69 1.00
N LEU A 253 -7.35 -25.14 -0.17
CA LEU A 253 -8.00 -23.83 -0.29
C LEU A 253 -9.53 -23.85 -0.07
N ASP A 254 -10.19 -25.02 -0.03
CA ASP A 254 -11.64 -25.12 0.17
C ASP A 254 -12.10 -24.42 1.47
N GLY A 255 -11.33 -24.58 2.55
CA GLY A 255 -11.60 -24.00 3.86
C GLY A 255 -11.46 -22.47 3.92
N GLU A 256 -10.67 -21.87 3.02
CA GLU A 256 -10.29 -20.46 3.06
C GLU A 256 -11.35 -19.52 2.47
N THR A 257 -12.54 -19.53 3.07
CA THR A 257 -13.73 -18.82 2.56
C THR A 257 -13.62 -17.29 2.56
N THR A 258 -12.72 -16.70 3.36
CA THR A 258 -12.53 -15.24 3.36
C THR A 258 -11.66 -14.78 2.21
N TRP A 259 -10.78 -15.64 1.69
CA TRP A 259 -9.84 -15.30 0.63
C TRP A 259 -10.54 -15.13 -0.72
N GLU A 260 -10.15 -14.09 -1.44
CA GLU A 260 -10.45 -13.94 -2.86
C GLU A 260 -9.38 -14.69 -3.68
N ILE A 261 -9.79 -15.65 -4.50
CA ILE A 261 -8.92 -16.32 -5.46
C ILE A 261 -9.08 -15.61 -6.80
N ALA A 262 -8.02 -14.95 -7.26
CA ALA A 262 -8.00 -14.17 -8.49
C ALA A 262 -7.02 -14.76 -9.50
N SER A 263 -7.39 -14.79 -10.78
CA SER A 263 -6.47 -15.17 -11.86
C SER A 263 -6.82 -14.50 -13.18
N LEU A 264 -5.93 -14.64 -14.17
CA LEU A 264 -6.20 -14.23 -15.56
C LEU A 264 -6.97 -15.29 -16.38
N GLY A 265 -7.52 -16.32 -15.71
CA GLY A 265 -8.16 -17.45 -16.40
C GLY A 265 -7.18 -18.33 -17.19
N GLY A 266 -5.88 -18.25 -16.88
CA GLY A 266 -4.89 -19.21 -17.37
C GLY A 266 -5.13 -20.62 -16.81
N PRO A 267 -4.43 -21.65 -17.31
CA PRO A 267 -4.74 -23.05 -17.00
C PRO A 267 -4.79 -23.36 -15.50
N ALA A 268 -3.74 -23.02 -14.74
CA ALA A 268 -3.73 -23.28 -13.29
C ALA A 268 -4.79 -22.45 -12.54
N GLY A 269 -4.97 -21.19 -12.96
CA GLY A 269 -5.98 -20.30 -12.38
C GLY A 269 -7.41 -20.81 -12.58
N TRP A 270 -7.69 -21.37 -13.77
CA TRP A 270 -8.96 -22.01 -14.07
C TRP A 270 -9.18 -23.27 -13.23
N LEU A 271 -8.23 -24.21 -13.24
CA LEU A 271 -8.36 -25.50 -12.55
C LEU A 271 -8.56 -25.31 -11.04
N ILE A 272 -7.71 -24.51 -10.38
CA ILE A 272 -7.84 -24.23 -8.95
C ILE A 272 -9.21 -23.61 -8.64
N THR A 273 -9.57 -22.55 -9.36
CA THR A 273 -10.82 -21.82 -9.07
C THR A 273 -12.04 -22.70 -9.30
N ARG A 274 -12.03 -23.52 -10.36
CA ARG A 274 -13.08 -24.51 -10.67
C ARG A 274 -13.21 -25.54 -9.57
N ASP A 275 -12.09 -26.13 -9.13
CA ASP A 275 -12.12 -27.23 -8.17
C ASP A 275 -12.45 -26.74 -6.76
N VAL A 276 -11.95 -25.55 -6.36
CA VAL A 276 -12.40 -24.86 -5.15
C VAL A 276 -13.90 -24.55 -5.22
N ALA A 277 -14.42 -24.06 -6.35
CA ALA A 277 -15.85 -23.81 -6.50
C ALA A 277 -16.69 -25.09 -6.31
N ARG A 278 -16.26 -26.20 -6.91
CA ARG A 278 -16.93 -27.50 -6.82
C ARG A 278 -16.94 -28.01 -5.37
N LEU A 279 -15.79 -28.00 -4.70
CA LEU A 279 -15.67 -28.40 -3.30
C LEU A 279 -16.54 -27.51 -2.39
N ARG A 280 -16.48 -26.18 -2.56
CA ARG A 280 -17.27 -25.24 -1.76
C ARG A 280 -18.77 -25.39 -1.99
N ARG A 281 -19.23 -25.76 -3.18
CA ARG A 281 -20.65 -26.05 -3.44
C ARG A 281 -21.11 -27.30 -2.70
N ILE A 282 -20.32 -28.36 -2.74
CA ILE A 282 -20.60 -29.61 -2.01
C ILE A 282 -20.68 -29.32 -0.51
N ASN A 283 -19.77 -28.48 0.00
CA ASN A 283 -19.65 -28.16 1.42
C ASN A 283 -20.55 -27.00 1.89
N GLY A 284 -21.37 -26.40 1.00
CA GLY A 284 -22.27 -25.30 1.35
C GLY A 284 -21.58 -23.97 1.68
N ARG A 285 -20.37 -23.74 1.16
CA ARG A 285 -19.50 -22.56 1.41
C ARG A 285 -19.24 -21.71 0.17
N TYR A 286 -19.94 -21.97 -0.93
CA TYR A 286 -19.69 -21.32 -2.21
C TYR A 286 -20.12 -19.85 -2.21
N ASP A 287 -19.17 -18.96 -2.51
CA ASP A 287 -19.41 -17.55 -2.77
C ASP A 287 -18.73 -17.15 -4.11
N PRO A 288 -19.50 -16.82 -5.16
CA PRO A 288 -18.94 -16.41 -6.45
C PRO A 288 -18.20 -15.06 -6.40
N ALA A 289 -18.39 -14.24 -5.37
CA ALA A 289 -17.64 -12.98 -5.20
C ALA A 289 -16.20 -13.22 -4.73
N LYS A 290 -15.90 -14.42 -4.19
CA LYS A 290 -14.56 -14.84 -3.73
C LYS A 290 -13.73 -15.54 -4.79
N LEU A 291 -14.29 -15.77 -5.97
CA LEU A 291 -13.65 -16.50 -7.06
C LEU A 291 -13.71 -15.61 -8.30
N THR A 292 -12.60 -14.96 -8.66
CA THR A 292 -12.58 -13.90 -9.68
C THR A 292 -11.65 -14.23 -10.84
N PHE A 293 -12.13 -13.97 -12.06
CA PHE A 293 -11.35 -14.05 -13.29
C PHE A 293 -11.26 -12.68 -13.93
N HIS A 294 -10.06 -12.33 -14.38
CA HIS A 294 -9.79 -11.07 -15.05
C HIS A 294 -9.31 -11.34 -16.47
N PHE A 295 -10.10 -10.89 -17.44
CA PHE A 295 -9.75 -11.01 -18.84
C PHE A 295 -9.47 -9.64 -19.44
N ARG A 296 -8.41 -9.57 -20.24
CA ARG A 296 -8.17 -8.42 -21.09
C ARG A 296 -8.99 -8.51 -22.36
N GLU A 297 -9.38 -7.37 -22.89
CA GLU A 297 -9.90 -7.27 -24.24
C GLU A 297 -8.79 -7.66 -25.24
N LYS A 298 -9.19 -8.43 -26.25
CA LYS A 298 -8.35 -8.78 -27.39
C LYS A 298 -9.10 -8.36 -28.64
N ALA A 299 -8.53 -7.42 -29.38
CA ALA A 299 -9.17 -6.89 -30.58
C ALA A 299 -9.51 -8.03 -31.56
N GLY A 300 -10.79 -8.16 -31.90
CA GLY A 300 -11.28 -9.16 -32.85
C GLY A 300 -11.51 -10.57 -32.30
N GLU A 301 -11.25 -10.83 -31.01
CA GLU A 301 -11.60 -12.08 -30.36
C GLU A 301 -12.83 -11.89 -29.45
N PRO A 302 -13.80 -12.83 -29.45
CA PRO A 302 -14.89 -12.78 -28.49
C PRO A 302 -14.36 -12.91 -27.05
N PRO A 303 -15.07 -12.35 -26.06
CA PRO A 303 -14.73 -12.52 -24.66
C PRO A 303 -14.57 -14.01 -24.32
N ALA A 304 -13.52 -14.35 -23.56
CA ALA A 304 -13.26 -15.72 -23.15
C ALA A 304 -14.50 -16.31 -22.47
N GLN A 305 -15.02 -17.42 -23.01
CA GLN A 305 -16.14 -18.14 -22.42
C GLN A 305 -15.59 -19.19 -21.46
N LEU A 306 -15.99 -19.09 -20.19
CA LEU A 306 -15.71 -20.14 -19.22
C LEU A 306 -16.60 -21.34 -19.51
N GLN A 307 -16.02 -22.54 -19.44
CA GLN A 307 -16.76 -23.80 -19.63
C GLN A 307 -17.86 -23.99 -18.56
N GLU A 308 -17.62 -23.43 -17.38
CA GLU A 308 -18.51 -23.51 -16.23
C GLU A 308 -18.53 -22.15 -15.51
N ARG A 309 -19.71 -21.72 -15.03
CA ARG A 309 -19.83 -20.50 -14.25
C ARG A 309 -19.41 -20.75 -12.80
N VAL A 310 -18.12 -20.59 -12.51
CA VAL A 310 -17.53 -20.89 -11.19
C VAL A 310 -17.18 -19.66 -10.35
N GLY A 311 -17.40 -18.46 -10.89
CA GLY A 311 -17.05 -17.20 -10.20
C GLY A 311 -17.49 -15.95 -10.97
N THR A 312 -16.95 -14.82 -10.55
CA THR A 312 -17.16 -13.49 -11.14
C THR A 312 -16.13 -13.24 -12.23
N VAL A 313 -16.57 -12.68 -13.36
CA VAL A 313 -15.72 -12.40 -14.51
C VAL A 313 -15.66 -10.90 -14.75
N ASN A 314 -14.44 -10.36 -14.75
CA ASN A 314 -14.13 -8.95 -14.96
C ASN A 314 -13.42 -8.79 -16.29
N PHE A 315 -13.97 -7.97 -17.18
CA PHE A 315 -13.36 -7.61 -18.45
C PHE A 315 -12.74 -6.22 -18.38
N THR A 316 -11.52 -6.07 -18.87
CA THR A 316 -10.78 -4.81 -18.85
C THR A 316 -10.15 -4.53 -20.21
N ASP A 317 -10.02 -3.27 -20.59
CA ASP A 317 -9.26 -2.78 -21.75
C ASP A 317 -7.74 -2.64 -21.47
N MET A 318 -7.32 -2.95 -20.23
CA MET A 318 -5.93 -2.86 -19.80
C MET A 318 -5.00 -3.80 -20.57
N SER A 319 -3.75 -3.36 -20.76
CA SER A 319 -2.67 -4.25 -21.18
C SER A 319 -2.47 -5.39 -20.17
N ARG A 320 -1.88 -6.52 -20.59
CA ARG A 320 -1.59 -7.65 -19.67
C ARG A 320 -0.76 -7.18 -18.48
N GLU A 321 0.32 -6.45 -18.73
CA GLU A 321 1.21 -6.00 -17.67
C GLU A 321 0.45 -5.10 -16.68
N THR A 322 -0.28 -4.09 -17.18
CA THR A 322 -1.09 -3.20 -16.34
C THR A 322 -2.09 -3.96 -15.49
N LEU A 323 -2.78 -4.95 -16.08
CA LEU A 323 -3.78 -5.77 -15.40
C LEU A 323 -3.17 -6.66 -14.31
N VAL A 324 -2.07 -7.36 -14.61
CA VAL A 324 -1.39 -8.18 -13.58
C VAL A 324 -0.88 -7.29 -12.46
N VAL A 325 -0.22 -6.20 -12.81
CA VAL A 325 0.37 -5.27 -11.83
C VAL A 325 -0.69 -4.69 -10.90
N SER A 326 -1.89 -4.37 -11.42
CA SER A 326 -2.99 -3.86 -10.59
C SER A 326 -3.56 -4.94 -9.66
N LEU A 327 -3.71 -6.18 -10.14
CA LEU A 327 -4.15 -7.31 -9.33
C LEU A 327 -3.15 -7.66 -8.22
N LEU A 328 -1.85 -7.69 -8.55
CA LEU A 328 -0.78 -7.96 -7.58
C LEU A 328 -0.66 -6.85 -6.54
N ALA A 329 -0.87 -5.58 -6.91
CA ALA A 329 -0.90 -4.49 -5.95
C ALA A 329 -2.01 -4.63 -4.90
N GLU A 330 -3.04 -5.42 -5.22
CA GLU A 330 -4.15 -5.78 -4.35
C GLU A 330 -4.05 -7.22 -3.81
N SER A 331 -2.95 -7.93 -4.02
CA SER A 331 -2.78 -9.30 -3.55
C SER A 331 -1.83 -9.38 -2.37
N ARG A 332 -2.18 -10.20 -1.37
CA ARG A 332 -1.27 -10.54 -0.26
C ARG A 332 -0.27 -11.62 -0.69
N ALA A 333 -0.73 -12.55 -1.52
CA ALA A 333 0.10 -13.66 -1.98
C ALA A 333 -0.11 -13.98 -3.47
N LEU A 334 0.92 -14.58 -4.06
CA LEU A 334 0.90 -15.22 -5.35
C LEU A 334 1.21 -16.71 -5.17
N LEU A 335 0.35 -17.58 -5.69
CA LEU A 335 0.61 -19.00 -5.84
C LEU A 335 1.08 -19.27 -7.27
N ALA A 336 2.29 -19.79 -7.43
CA ALA A 336 2.83 -20.19 -8.73
C ALA A 336 2.80 -21.71 -8.89
N ILE A 337 2.17 -22.20 -9.95
CA ILE A 337 2.16 -23.62 -10.33
C ILE A 337 2.80 -23.76 -11.71
N ARG A 338 3.92 -24.47 -11.76
CA ARG A 338 4.71 -24.72 -12.96
C ARG A 338 5.03 -23.42 -13.69
N GLY A 339 4.44 -23.22 -14.86
CA GLY A 339 4.52 -21.97 -15.62
C GLY A 339 5.77 -21.83 -16.48
N GLY A 340 5.61 -21.06 -17.56
CA GLY A 340 6.70 -20.64 -18.46
C GLY A 340 7.14 -19.20 -18.21
N GLU A 341 7.65 -18.53 -19.25
CA GLU A 341 8.18 -17.15 -19.17
C GLU A 341 7.18 -16.16 -18.58
N ARG A 342 5.91 -16.22 -18.99
CA ARG A 342 4.85 -15.33 -18.48
C ARG A 342 4.63 -15.50 -16.97
N THR A 343 4.68 -16.72 -16.46
CA THR A 343 4.57 -16.98 -15.00
C THR A 343 5.82 -16.46 -14.28
N ALA A 344 7.01 -16.60 -14.87
CA ALA A 344 8.23 -16.05 -14.30
C ALA A 344 8.19 -14.51 -14.21
N GLU A 345 7.65 -13.82 -15.22
CA GLU A 345 7.40 -12.37 -15.17
C GLU A 345 6.43 -11.99 -14.04
N GLU A 346 5.35 -12.74 -13.87
CA GLU A 346 4.35 -12.51 -12.83
C GLU A 346 4.94 -12.69 -11.42
N ILE A 347 5.80 -13.70 -11.24
CA ILE A 347 6.59 -13.92 -10.02
C ILE A 347 7.51 -12.73 -9.73
N ASP A 348 8.26 -12.26 -10.72
CA ASP A 348 9.17 -11.11 -10.57
C ASP A 348 8.41 -9.82 -10.21
N TRP A 349 7.27 -9.59 -10.88
CA TRP A 349 6.42 -8.45 -10.57
C TRP A 349 5.82 -8.51 -9.18
N ALA A 350 5.48 -9.70 -8.68
CA ALA A 350 4.98 -9.92 -7.33
C ALA A 350 6.07 -9.66 -6.28
N ALA A 351 7.26 -10.23 -6.46
CA ALA A 351 8.40 -10.04 -5.56
C ALA A 351 8.79 -8.55 -5.44
N LYS A 352 8.87 -7.82 -6.56
CA LYS A 352 9.13 -6.36 -6.58
C LYS A 352 8.05 -5.51 -5.90
N ARG A 353 6.92 -6.10 -5.55
CA ARG A 353 5.76 -5.43 -4.94
C ARG A 353 5.48 -5.88 -3.53
N ASP A 354 6.39 -6.61 -2.89
CA ASP A 354 6.17 -7.14 -1.54
C ASP A 354 4.91 -8.02 -1.47
N VAL A 355 4.64 -8.80 -2.51
CA VAL A 355 3.59 -9.85 -2.52
C VAL A 355 4.28 -11.16 -2.13
N GLY A 356 3.68 -11.92 -1.21
CA GLY A 356 4.25 -13.21 -0.79
C GLY A 356 4.17 -14.24 -1.92
N VAL A 357 5.32 -14.61 -2.50
CA VAL A 357 5.37 -15.61 -3.59
C VAL A 357 5.56 -17.00 -3.00
N VAL A 358 4.60 -17.89 -3.23
CA VAL A 358 4.67 -19.29 -2.83
C VAL A 358 4.71 -20.17 -4.10
N PRO A 359 5.88 -20.70 -4.46
CA PRO A 359 6.03 -21.59 -5.60
C PRO A 359 5.72 -23.04 -5.23
N LEU A 360 4.77 -23.69 -5.91
CA LEU A 360 4.59 -25.13 -5.78
C LEU A 360 5.66 -25.87 -6.60
N ALA A 361 6.89 -25.91 -6.08
CA ALA A 361 8.10 -26.25 -6.82
C ALA A 361 8.09 -27.65 -7.46
N CYS A 362 7.42 -28.63 -6.84
CA CYS A 362 7.27 -29.99 -7.37
C CYS A 362 6.59 -30.03 -8.76
N SER A 363 5.85 -28.97 -9.12
CA SER A 363 5.21 -28.83 -10.43
C SER A 363 6.15 -28.45 -11.58
N GLY A 364 7.42 -28.11 -11.28
CA GLY A 364 8.43 -27.77 -12.28
C GLY A 364 8.38 -26.32 -12.77
N GLY A 365 8.96 -26.05 -13.94
CA GLY A 365 8.84 -24.76 -14.65
C GLY A 365 9.36 -23.54 -13.86
N ALA A 366 8.67 -22.41 -14.02
CA ALA A 366 8.99 -21.16 -13.34
C ALA A 366 8.88 -21.26 -11.81
N ALA A 367 7.92 -22.03 -11.28
CA ALA A 367 7.77 -22.26 -9.85
C ALA A 367 9.02 -22.94 -9.27
N GLN A 368 9.50 -24.02 -9.89
CA GLN A 368 10.72 -24.70 -9.45
C GLN A 368 11.96 -23.81 -9.55
N ALA A 369 12.08 -23.04 -10.63
CA ALA A 369 13.20 -22.13 -10.83
C ALA A 369 13.26 -21.04 -9.72
N TYR A 370 12.11 -20.45 -9.38
CA TYR A 370 12.03 -19.45 -8.31
C TYR A 370 12.36 -20.06 -6.94
N TRP A 371 11.81 -21.24 -6.64
CA TRP A 371 12.12 -21.99 -5.42
C TRP A 371 13.62 -22.28 -5.29
N ALA A 372 14.24 -22.80 -6.35
CA ALA A 372 15.66 -23.16 -6.35
C ALA A 372 16.56 -21.92 -6.15
N ALA A 373 16.20 -20.78 -6.75
CA ALA A 373 16.93 -19.53 -6.59
C ALA A 373 16.88 -18.96 -5.16
N HIS A 374 15.85 -19.32 -4.38
CA HIS A 374 15.66 -18.84 -3.00
C HIS A 374 15.76 -19.95 -1.95
N ARG A 375 16.30 -21.12 -2.33
CA ARG A 375 16.35 -22.29 -1.44
C ARG A 375 17.14 -22.03 -0.16
N ASP A 376 18.30 -21.39 -0.29
CA ASP A 376 19.20 -21.13 0.83
C ASP A 376 18.76 -19.91 1.67
N ASN A 377 17.96 -19.03 1.09
CA ASN A 377 17.42 -17.86 1.77
C ASN A 377 15.98 -17.57 1.29
N PRO A 378 14.99 -18.30 1.84
CA PRO A 378 13.59 -18.11 1.47
C PRO A 378 13.13 -16.66 1.70
N PRO A 379 12.28 -16.10 0.82
CA PRO A 379 11.77 -14.74 0.99
C PRO A 379 10.88 -14.65 2.23
N GLU A 380 10.78 -13.46 2.83
CA GLU A 380 9.77 -13.19 3.86
C GLU A 380 8.36 -13.25 3.27
N LEU A 381 7.45 -13.90 4.00
CA LEU A 381 6.03 -13.97 3.67
C LEU A 381 5.23 -13.28 4.76
N GLY A 382 4.40 -12.31 4.38
CA GLY A 382 3.62 -11.52 5.35
C GLY A 382 4.49 -10.69 6.32
N GLY A 383 5.75 -10.39 5.94
CA GLY A 383 6.71 -9.72 6.82
C GLY A 383 7.24 -10.57 7.96
N LEU A 384 7.10 -11.89 7.85
CA LEU A 384 7.69 -12.86 8.76
C LEU A 384 8.70 -13.72 8.01
N PRO A 385 9.78 -14.16 8.69
CA PRO A 385 10.73 -15.09 8.11
C PRO A 385 10.02 -16.40 7.74
N THR A 386 10.42 -16.98 6.63
CA THR A 386 9.88 -18.26 6.14
C THR A 386 10.66 -19.41 6.76
N ASP A 387 9.97 -20.41 7.28
CA ASP A 387 10.59 -21.65 7.77
C ASP A 387 11.26 -22.40 6.60
N PRO A 388 12.60 -22.61 6.62
CA PRO A 388 13.29 -23.35 5.57
C PRO A 388 12.77 -24.78 5.40
N GLY A 389 12.28 -25.43 6.47
CA GLY A 389 11.71 -26.77 6.40
C GLY A 389 10.39 -26.81 5.62
N LEU A 390 9.53 -25.82 5.81
CA LEU A 390 8.34 -25.61 4.98
C LEU A 390 8.70 -25.27 3.53
N TRP A 391 9.67 -24.38 3.32
CA TRP A 391 10.12 -24.00 1.98
C TRP A 391 10.65 -25.22 1.20
N GLU A 392 11.45 -26.09 1.81
CA GLU A 392 11.96 -27.30 1.16
C GLU A 392 10.83 -28.26 0.76
N ARG A 393 9.77 -28.36 1.57
CA ARG A 393 8.61 -29.23 1.30
C ARG A 393 7.81 -28.81 0.06
N LEU A 394 7.96 -27.59 -0.45
CA LEU A 394 7.34 -27.16 -1.70
C LEU A 394 7.81 -27.98 -2.92
N ASN A 395 8.98 -28.61 -2.84
CA ASN A 395 9.52 -29.50 -3.87
C ASN A 395 9.37 -30.99 -3.53
N ASN A 396 8.50 -31.34 -2.59
CA ASN A 396 8.20 -32.74 -2.27
C ASN A 396 7.57 -33.45 -3.48
N PRO A 397 7.99 -34.69 -3.83
CA PRO A 397 7.39 -35.42 -4.95
C PRO A 397 5.91 -35.76 -4.75
N ASP A 398 5.41 -35.80 -3.51
CA ASP A 398 3.99 -35.94 -3.21
C ASP A 398 3.30 -34.57 -3.28
N ALA A 399 2.41 -34.40 -4.26
CA ALA A 399 1.67 -33.17 -4.49
C ALA A 399 0.84 -32.73 -3.27
N ALA A 400 0.33 -33.66 -2.45
CA ALA A 400 -0.44 -33.33 -1.26
C ALA A 400 0.45 -32.72 -0.17
N VAL A 401 1.65 -33.29 0.05
CA VAL A 401 2.61 -32.77 1.03
C VAL A 401 3.13 -31.40 0.61
N ALA A 402 3.40 -31.22 -0.68
CA ALA A 402 3.80 -29.92 -1.22
C ALA A 402 2.67 -28.88 -1.11
N ALA A 403 1.42 -29.29 -1.35
CA ALA A 403 0.26 -28.42 -1.24
C ALA A 403 -0.03 -27.98 0.21
N GLU A 404 0.11 -28.89 1.18
CA GLU A 404 -0.02 -28.57 2.61
C GLU A 404 1.04 -27.53 3.02
N ALA A 405 2.29 -27.71 2.60
CA ALA A 405 3.35 -26.74 2.87
C ALA A 405 3.08 -25.39 2.21
N ALA A 406 2.60 -25.39 0.95
CA ALA A 406 2.20 -24.18 0.25
C ALA A 406 1.05 -23.47 0.97
N HIS A 407 0.04 -24.19 1.45
CA HIS A 407 -1.06 -23.61 2.21
C HIS A 407 -0.60 -22.95 3.51
N GLN A 408 0.28 -23.59 4.29
CA GLN A 408 0.82 -22.98 5.52
C GLN A 408 1.58 -21.68 5.23
N LEU A 409 2.37 -21.64 4.16
CA LEU A 409 3.08 -20.43 3.74
C LEU A 409 2.14 -19.34 3.19
N LEU A 410 1.08 -19.74 2.48
CA LEU A 410 0.02 -18.82 2.04
C LEU A 410 -0.73 -18.24 3.24
N ALA A 411 -1.07 -19.06 4.24
CA ALA A 411 -1.73 -18.62 5.47
C ALA A 411 -0.88 -17.57 6.21
N GLN A 412 0.43 -17.80 6.31
CA GLN A 412 1.38 -16.80 6.82
C GLN A 412 1.35 -15.51 5.99
N ALA A 413 1.43 -15.59 4.66
CA ALA A 413 1.36 -14.42 3.78
C ALA A 413 0.01 -13.67 3.90
N MET A 414 -1.05 -14.38 4.27
CA MET A 414 -2.40 -13.87 4.46
C MET A 414 -2.67 -13.32 5.85
N TYR A 415 -1.69 -13.35 6.77
CA TYR A 415 -1.83 -12.94 8.18
C TYR A 415 -2.83 -13.76 8.98
N GLN A 416 -3.04 -15.02 8.59
CA GLN A 416 -3.75 -15.98 9.43
C GLN A 416 -2.80 -16.45 10.54
N ARG A 417 -3.35 -16.57 11.76
CA ARG A 417 -2.62 -16.95 12.96
C ARG A 417 -2.88 -18.40 13.31
#